data_AF-A0A2L0XA20-F1
#
_entry.id   AF-A0A2L0XA20-F1
#
_cell.length_a   1.000
_cell.length_b   1.000
_cell.length_c   1.000
_cell.angle_alpha   90.00
_cell.angle_beta   90.00
_cell.angle_gamma   90.00
#
_symmetry.space_group_name_H-M   'P 1'
#
loop_
_entity.id
_entity.type
_entity.pdbx_description
1 polymer ?
#
loop_
_entity_poly.entity_id
_entity_poly.type
_entity_poly.pdbx_seq_one_letter_code
_entity_poly.pdbx_strand_id
1 'polypeptide(L)'
;MRQSSNLAVAYASVPRRRIASNVQWIRLRLAVSSAQVFMLRQTLHRAIGNLARVYVVEVDHRHGETTLHVEVGREDREAAMHAIMAALPAAEFGVTTMLGDDHATH
;
A
#
# COMPACT_ATOMS: atom_id res chain seq x y z
N MET A 1 18.70 5.74 29.96
CA MET A 1 17.47 6.37 29.44
C MET A 1 17.26 5.93 28.01
N ARG A 2 16.08 5.40 27.68
CA ARG A 2 15.75 4.72 26.42
C ARG A 2 15.75 5.71 25.25
N GLN A 3 16.44 5.33 24.18
CA GLN A 3 16.54 6.04 22.91
C GLN A 3 15.22 5.85 22.13
N SER A 4 14.48 6.94 21.95
CA SER A 4 13.24 6.98 21.18
C SER A 4 13.57 6.91 19.69
N SER A 5 13.32 5.77 19.06
CA SER A 5 13.44 5.60 17.61
C SER A 5 12.30 6.34 16.92
N ASN A 6 12.60 7.51 16.33
CA ASN A 6 11.70 8.20 15.42
C ASN A 6 11.62 7.43 14.09
N LEU A 7 10.52 6.72 13.87
CA LEU A 7 10.17 6.09 12.60
C LEU A 7 9.80 7.19 11.59
N ALA A 8 10.71 7.49 10.67
CA ALA A 8 10.45 8.36 9.54
C ALA A 8 9.72 7.57 8.44
N VAL A 9 8.43 7.84 8.27
CA VAL A 9 7.63 7.33 7.14
C VAL A 9 7.95 8.20 5.92
N ALA A 10 8.59 7.62 4.90
CA ALA A 10 8.89 8.30 3.65
C ALA A 10 7.76 8.08 2.64
N TYR A 11 6.96 9.12 2.40
CA TYR A 11 5.96 9.16 1.33
C TYR A 11 6.61 9.59 0.02
N ALA A 12 6.49 8.77 -1.04
CA ALA A 12 6.89 9.14 -2.38
C ALA A 12 5.64 9.34 -3.25
N SER A 13 5.30 10.59 -3.55
CA SER A 13 4.17 10.93 -4.42
C SER A 13 4.68 11.24 -5.84
N VAL A 14 4.20 10.52 -6.86
CA VAL A 14 4.50 10.82 -8.27
C VAL A 14 3.38 11.72 -8.83
N PRO A 15 3.69 12.88 -9.43
CA PRO A 15 2.66 13.77 -9.97
C PRO A 15 2.16 13.25 -11.32
N ARG A 16 0.86 12.91 -11.42
CA ARG A 16 0.18 12.60 -12.69
C ARG A 16 -0.93 13.61 -12.97
N ARG A 17 -0.91 14.13 -14.19
CA ARG A 17 -1.78 15.20 -14.75
C ARG A 17 -3.26 14.82 -14.62
N ARG A 18 -4.04 15.68 -13.96
CA ARG A 18 -5.43 15.44 -13.51
C ARG A 18 -6.43 15.74 -14.64
N ILE A 19 -7.00 14.71 -15.25
CA ILE A 19 -8.38 14.78 -15.76
C ILE A 19 -9.22 14.37 -14.55
N ALA A 20 -10.13 15.21 -14.07
CA ALA A 20 -10.93 14.91 -12.89
C ALA A 20 -11.98 13.85 -13.22
N SER A 21 -11.56 12.59 -13.36
CA SER A 21 -12.41 11.45 -13.08
C SER A 21 -12.71 11.47 -11.59
N ASN A 22 -13.96 11.29 -11.21
CA ASN A 22 -14.38 11.01 -9.84
C ASN A 22 -13.86 9.61 -9.48
N VAL A 23 -12.52 9.48 -9.39
CA VAL A 23 -11.84 8.24 -9.08
C VAL A 23 -12.08 8.01 -7.61
N GLN A 24 -13.03 7.14 -7.31
CA GLN A 24 -13.22 6.64 -5.96
C GLN A 24 -12.00 5.78 -5.63
N TRP A 25 -11.26 6.16 -4.61
CA TRP A 25 -10.09 5.41 -4.16
C TRP A 25 -10.52 4.39 -3.11
N ILE A 26 -9.86 3.24 -3.09
CA ILE A 26 -10.01 2.24 -2.05
C ILE A 26 -8.65 1.94 -1.44
N ARG A 27 -8.65 1.64 -0.15
CA ARG A 27 -7.50 1.13 0.58
C ARG A 27 -7.66 -0.37 0.78
N LEU A 28 -6.70 -1.13 0.29
CA LEU A 28 -6.54 -2.57 0.51
C LEU A 28 -5.55 -2.77 1.65
N ARG A 29 -5.95 -3.50 2.71
CA ARG A 29 -5.04 -3.97 3.75
C ARG A 29 -4.46 -5.33 3.33
N LEU A 30 -3.16 -5.49 3.44
CA LEU A 30 -2.44 -6.75 3.20
C LEU A 30 -1.65 -7.09 4.47
N ALA A 31 -1.72 -8.33 4.93
CA ALA A 31 -0.83 -8.87 5.94
C ALA A 31 0.15 -9.85 5.29
N VAL A 32 1.44 -9.72 5.59
CA VAL A 32 2.49 -10.60 5.07
C VAL A 32 3.39 -11.00 6.22
N SER A 33 3.59 -12.31 6.40
CA SER A 33 4.55 -12.86 7.37
C SER A 33 5.99 -12.71 6.85
N SER A 34 6.48 -11.47 6.84
CA SER A 34 7.84 -11.13 6.45
C SER A 34 8.24 -9.79 7.06
N ALA A 35 9.46 -9.71 7.60
CA ALA A 35 10.06 -8.46 8.09
C ALA A 35 10.84 -7.71 7.00
N GLN A 36 10.93 -8.22 5.76
CA GLN A 36 11.73 -7.63 4.68
C GLN A 36 10.97 -6.52 3.94
N VAL A 37 10.79 -5.38 4.63
CA VAL A 37 10.05 -4.20 4.17
C VAL A 37 10.46 -3.73 2.77
N PHE A 38 11.76 -3.67 2.51
CA PHE A 38 12.29 -3.15 1.25
C PHE A 38 11.94 -4.05 0.07
N MET A 39 12.05 -5.38 0.26
CA MET A 39 11.66 -6.36 -0.74
C MET A 39 10.16 -6.27 -1.03
N LEU A 40 9.33 -6.16 0.01
CA LEU A 40 7.87 -6.03 -0.14
C LEU A 40 7.51 -4.77 -0.93
N ARG A 41 8.13 -3.63 -0.59
CA ARG A 41 7.97 -2.38 -1.32
C ARG A 41 8.39 -2.50 -2.79
N GLN A 42 9.54 -3.11 -3.07
CA GLN A 42 10.03 -3.26 -4.45
C GLN A 42 9.12 -4.17 -5.28
N THR A 43 8.68 -5.28 -4.69
CA THR A 43 7.76 -6.23 -5.33
C THR A 43 6.42 -5.56 -5.66
N LEU A 44 5.82 -4.85 -4.70
CA LEU A 44 4.58 -4.11 -4.95
C LEU A 44 4.76 -3.02 -5.98
N HIS A 45 5.85 -2.26 -5.91
CA HIS A 45 6.10 -1.20 -6.88
C HIS A 45 6.21 -1.75 -8.32
N ARG A 46 6.84 -2.92 -8.51
CA ARG A 46 6.90 -3.57 -9.83
C ARG A 46 5.54 -4.12 -10.28
N ALA A 47 4.76 -4.70 -9.38
CA ALA A 47 3.50 -5.33 -9.70
C ALA A 47 2.39 -4.32 -10.01
N ILE A 48 2.27 -3.27 -9.19
CA ILE A 48 1.12 -2.35 -9.21
C ILE A 48 1.52 -0.87 -9.16
N GLY A 49 2.80 -0.52 -9.34
CA GLY A 49 3.26 0.88 -9.23
C GLY A 49 2.60 1.87 -10.18
N ASN A 50 1.99 1.38 -11.27
CA ASN A 50 1.20 2.19 -12.21
C ASN A 50 -0.29 2.30 -11.85
N LEU A 51 -0.78 1.42 -10.96
CA LEU A 51 -2.19 1.32 -10.52
C LEU A 51 -2.40 1.91 -9.12
N ALA A 52 -1.36 1.88 -8.29
CA ALA A 52 -1.39 2.36 -6.92
C ALA A 52 -0.81 3.77 -6.79
N ARG A 53 -1.45 4.60 -5.98
CA ARG A 53 -1.04 5.99 -5.75
C ARG A 53 -0.14 6.15 -4.52
N VAL A 54 -0.47 5.44 -3.45
CA VAL A 54 0.25 5.45 -2.17
C VAL A 54 0.23 4.04 -1.58
N TYR A 55 1.33 3.63 -0.97
CA TYR A 55 1.36 2.44 -0.13
C TYR A 55 2.04 2.77 1.21
N VAL A 56 1.37 2.49 2.32
CA VAL A 56 1.90 2.65 3.68
C VAL A 56 2.29 1.28 4.19
N VAL A 57 3.51 1.15 4.74
CA VAL A 57 4.02 -0.13 5.24
C VAL A 57 4.23 0.00 6.75
N GLU A 58 3.48 -0.78 7.51
CA GLU A 58 3.59 -0.91 8.96
C GLU A 58 4.25 -2.25 9.27
N VAL A 59 5.32 -2.24 10.07
CA VAL A 59 6.15 -3.43 10.28
C VAL A 59 6.14 -3.75 11.77
N ASP A 60 5.46 -4.84 12.11
CA ASP A 60 5.52 -5.40 13.45
C ASP A 60 6.76 -6.31 13.58
N HIS A 61 7.85 -5.70 14.04
CA HIS A 61 9.10 -6.39 14.29
C HIS A 61 9.01 -7.40 15.44
N ARG A 62 7.96 -7.36 16.27
CA ARG A 62 7.78 -8.31 17.39
C ARG A 62 7.26 -9.66 16.90
N HIS A 63 6.41 -9.65 15.88
CA HIS A 63 5.81 -10.87 15.32
C HIS A 63 6.40 -11.27 13.96
N GLY A 64 7.27 -10.43 13.38
CA GLY A 64 7.85 -10.67 12.05
C GLY A 64 6.83 -10.45 10.93
N GLU A 65 5.78 -9.68 11.20
CA GLU A 65 4.66 -9.45 10.31
C GLU A 65 4.71 -8.02 9.77
N THR A 66 4.39 -7.87 8.49
CA THR A 66 4.27 -6.56 7.84
C THR A 66 2.83 -6.39 7.36
N THR A 67 2.20 -5.31 7.79
CA THR A 67 0.93 -4.83 7.24
C THR A 67 1.22 -3.79 6.16
N LEU A 68 0.66 -3.98 4.97
CA LEU A 68 0.73 -3.01 3.88
C LEU A 68 -0.67 -2.46 3.60
N HIS A 69 -0.78 -1.15 3.49
CA HIS A 69 -1.96 -0.47 3.02
C HIS A 69 -1.69 0.02 1.62
N VAL A 70 -2.50 -0.40 0.65
CA VAL A 70 -2.33 -0.04 -0.76
C VAL A 70 -3.55 0.74 -1.22
N GLU A 71 -3.33 1.91 -1.81
CA GLU A 71 -4.40 2.76 -2.34
C GLU A 71 -4.47 2.62 -3.85
N VAL A 72 -5.61 2.13 -4.33
CA VAL A 72 -5.88 1.93 -5.77
C VAL A 72 -7.21 2.57 -6.15
N GLY A 73 -7.35 2.90 -7.43
CA GLY A 73 -8.66 3.28 -7.98
C GLY A 73 -9.63 2.12 -7.83
N ARG A 74 -10.91 2.42 -7.51
CA ARG A 74 -11.95 1.40 -7.36
C ARG A 74 -12.13 0.58 -8.63
N GLU A 75 -11.99 1.21 -9.79
CA GLU A 75 -12.04 0.54 -11.11
C GLU A 75 -10.88 -0.44 -11.32
N ASP A 76 -9.70 -0.14 -10.77
CA ASP A 76 -8.49 -0.96 -10.89
C ASP A 76 -8.38 -2.06 -9.81
N ARG A 77 -9.35 -2.15 -8.89
CA ARG A 77 -9.32 -3.06 -7.74
C ARG A 77 -8.97 -4.49 -8.14
N GLU A 78 -9.72 -5.06 -9.09
CA GLU A 78 -9.57 -6.47 -9.47
C GLU A 78 -8.21 -6.73 -10.13
N ALA A 79 -7.77 -5.81 -10.99
CA ALA A 79 -6.46 -5.89 -11.63
C ALA A 79 -5.33 -5.79 -10.59
N ALA A 80 -5.47 -4.89 -9.62
CA ALA A 80 -4.51 -4.74 -8.53
C ALA A 80 -4.48 -5.99 -7.63
N MET A 81 -5.63 -6.52 -7.23
CA MET A 81 -5.70 -7.75 -6.43
C MET A 81 -5.06 -8.93 -7.15
N HIS A 82 -5.34 -9.11 -8.44
CA HIS A 82 -4.74 -10.19 -9.24
C HIS A 82 -3.22 -10.05 -9.34
N ALA A 83 -2.72 -8.84 -9.61
CA ALA A 83 -1.29 -8.57 -9.64
C ALA A 83 -0.61 -8.79 -8.28
N ILE A 84 -1.27 -8.41 -7.18
CA ILE A 84 -0.78 -8.65 -5.82
C ILE A 84 -0.74 -10.15 -5.51
N MET A 85 -1.79 -10.91 -5.83
CA MET A 85 -1.80 -12.37 -5.62
C MET A 85 -0.68 -13.06 -6.41
N ALA A 86 -0.39 -12.60 -7.63
CA ALA A 86 0.71 -13.14 -8.43
C ALA A 86 2.08 -12.79 -7.86
N ALA A 87 2.26 -11.57 -7.34
CA ALA A 87 3.55 -11.08 -6.84
C ALA A 87 3.84 -11.45 -5.38
N LEU A 88 2.80 -11.58 -4.56
CA LEU A 88 2.82 -11.88 -3.14
C LEU A 88 1.76 -12.96 -2.83
N PRO A 89 1.99 -14.22 -3.22
CA PRO A 89 1.01 -15.29 -3.04
C PRO A 89 0.73 -15.62 -1.56
N ALA A 90 1.65 -15.25 -0.66
CA ALA A 90 1.49 -15.40 0.79
C ALA A 90 0.86 -14.16 1.47
N ALA A 91 0.45 -13.15 0.70
CA ALA A 91 -0.23 -11.98 1.27
C ALA A 91 -1.70 -12.29 1.57
N GLU A 92 -2.13 -11.96 2.77
CA GLU A 92 -3.52 -12.08 3.20
C GLU A 92 -4.23 -10.74 3.03
N PHE A 93 -5.32 -10.72 2.27
CA PHE A 93 -6.15 -9.54 2.09
C PHE A 93 -7.05 -9.35 3.32
N GLY A 94 -6.93 -8.18 3.95
CA GLY A 94 -7.78 -7.74 5.03
C GLY A 94 -8.94 -6.85 4.56
N VAL A 95 -9.45 -6.04 5.48
CA VAL A 95 -10.57 -5.13 5.23
C VAL A 95 -10.23 -4.12 4.13
N THR A 96 -11.13 -3.99 3.16
CA THR A 96 -11.07 -2.94 2.14
C THR A 96 -11.89 -1.73 2.61
N THR A 97 -11.30 -0.55 2.57
CA THR A 97 -11.96 0.70 3.01
C THR A 97 -12.10 1.67 1.85
N MET A 98 -13.24 2.34 1.70
CA MET A 98 -13.37 3.43 0.72
C MET A 98 -12.66 4.69 1.24
N LEU A 99 -11.88 5.32 0.38
CA LEU A 99 -11.24 6.60 0.64
C LEU A 99 -12.10 7.69 0.00
N GLY A 100 -12.58 8.64 0.82
CA GLY A 100 -13.32 9.80 0.34
C GLY A 100 -12.45 10.74 -0.52
N ASP A 101 -13.09 11.67 -1.23
CA ASP A 101 -12.44 12.64 -2.14
C ASP A 101 -11.34 13.48 -1.47
N ASP A 102 -11.38 13.59 -0.14
CA ASP A 102 -10.46 14.37 0.70
C ASP A 102 -9.12 13.66 1.00
N HIS A 103 -8.88 12.44 0.50
CA HIS A 103 -7.61 11.73 0.73
C HIS A 103 -6.42 12.26 -0.12
N ALA A 104 -6.47 13.55 -0.46
CA ALA A 104 -5.35 14.29 -1.00
C ALA A 104 -4.82 15.21 0.10
N THR A 105 -4.02 14.68 1.03
CA THR A 105 -2.92 15.33 1.78
C THR A 105 -2.68 14.56 3.08
N HIS A 106 -1.70 13.65 3.09
CA HIS A 106 -0.83 13.37 4.24
C HIS A 106 0.30 12.44 3.81
#